data_AF-A0A528BC41-F1
#
_entry.id   AF-A0A528BC41-F1
#
_cell.length_a   1.000
_cell.length_b   1.000
_cell.length_c   1.000
_cell.angle_alpha   90.00
_cell.angle_beta   90.00
_cell.angle_gamma   90.00
#
_symmetry.space_group_name_H-M   'P 1'
#
loop_
_entity.id
_entity.type
_entity.pdbx_description
1 polymer ?
#
loop_
_entity_poly.entity_id
_entity_poly.type
_entity_poly.pdbx_seq_one_letter_code
_entity_poly.pdbx_strand_id
1 'polypeptide(L)' 'MDFGGSDEIRFERLDRARIVTLTRPQALNAVTHRMVKALDKALRAWERDDGVDVVVVKAEGRAFSAGGDILH' A
#
# COMPACT_ATOMS: atom_id res chain seq x y z
N MET A 1 -1.98 -8.38 -6.74
CA MET A 1 -2.22 -9.22 -5.53
C MET A 1 -3.33 -8.56 -4.74
N ASP A 2 -4.15 -9.34 -4.03
CA ASP A 2 -5.24 -8.78 -3.21
C ASP A 2 -4.95 -9.05 -1.72
N PHE A 3 -4.78 -7.99 -0.95
CA PHE A 3 -4.64 -8.03 0.51
C PHE A 3 -5.81 -7.31 1.20
N GLY A 4 -6.89 -7.05 0.48
CA GLY A 4 -7.89 -6.04 0.80
C GLY A 4 -7.40 -4.64 0.44
N GLY A 5 -8.04 -3.62 1.00
CA GLY A 5 -7.66 -2.22 0.72
C GLY A 5 -8.55 -1.51 -0.29
N SER A 6 -9.45 -2.24 -0.97
CA SER A 6 -10.26 -1.71 -2.07
C SER A 6 -9.38 -1.05 -3.15
N ASP A 7 -9.94 -0.15 -3.95
CA ASP A 7 -9.19 0.59 -4.97
C ASP A 7 -8.35 1.74 -4.39
N GLU A 8 -8.14 1.79 -3.06
CA GLU A 8 -7.39 2.85 -2.37
C GLU A 8 -5.89 2.52 -2.19
N ILE A 9 -5.51 1.25 -2.35
CA ILE A 9 -4.13 0.77 -2.28
C ILE A 9 -3.93 -0.44 -3.22
N ARG A 10 -2.89 -0.37 -4.06
CA ARG A 10 -2.57 -1.40 -5.07
C ARG A 10 -1.27 -2.11 -4.74
N PHE A 11 -1.24 -3.43 -4.98
CA PHE A 11 -0.09 -4.30 -4.72
C PHE A 11 0.36 -5.05 -5.98
N GLU A 12 1.62 -4.82 -6.38
CA GLU A 12 2.22 -5.36 -7.60
C GLU A 12 3.54 -6.08 -7.29
N ARG A 13 3.91 -7.05 -8.13
CA ARG A 13 5.20 -7.74 -8.05
C ARG A 13 6.04 -7.32 -9.25
N LEU A 14 7.29 -6.97 -9.00
CA LEU A 14 8.29 -6.74 -10.03
C LEU A 14 9.55 -7.51 -9.65
N ASP A 15 9.79 -8.64 -10.29
CA ASP A 15 10.85 -9.59 -9.93
C ASP A 15 10.81 -9.98 -8.44
N ARG A 16 11.85 -9.57 -7.69
CA ARG A 16 12.00 -9.76 -6.24
C ARG A 16 11.56 -8.55 -5.43
N ALA A 17 11.08 -7.49 -6.08
CA ALA A 17 10.44 -6.35 -5.42
C ALA A 17 8.92 -6.56 -5.28
N ARG A 18 8.37 -5.98 -4.21
CA ARG A 18 6.93 -5.79 -4.02
C ARG A 18 6.64 -4.29 -4.04
N ILE A 19 5.73 -3.87 -4.91
CA ILE A 19 5.39 -2.47 -5.12
C ILE A 19 4.02 -2.22 -4.48
N VAL A 20 3.97 -1.27 -3.56
CA VAL A 20 2.74 -0.77 -2.93
C VAL A 20 2.49 0.62 -3.49
N THR A 21 1.31 0.85 -4.08
CA THR A 21 0.91 2.17 -4.60
C THR A 21 -0.31 2.65 -3.83
N LEU A 22 -0.25 3.82 -3.19
CA LEU A 22 -1.44 4.50 -2.68
C LEU A 22 -2.20 5.15 -3.86
N THR A 23 -3.49 4.84 -4.00
CA THR A 23 -4.30 5.18 -5.20
C THR A 23 -5.50 6.05 -4.85
N ARG A 24 -5.35 6.93 -3.85
CA ARG A 24 -6.40 7.85 -3.37
C ARG A 24 -5.98 9.32 -3.49
N PRO A 25 -5.53 9.78 -4.68
CA PRO A 25 -4.96 11.12 -4.86
C PRO A 25 -5.95 12.26 -4.56
N GLN A 26 -7.26 12.03 -4.72
CA GLN A 26 -8.33 12.97 -4.40
C GLN A 26 -8.37 13.34 -2.91
N ALA A 27 -7.90 12.46 -2.03
CA ALA A 27 -7.76 12.69 -0.60
C ALA A 27 -6.28 12.88 -0.19
N LEU A 28 -5.41 13.26 -1.14
CA LEU A 28 -3.96 13.36 -0.91
C LEU A 28 -3.34 12.09 -0.32
N ASN A 29 -3.90 10.92 -0.69
CA ASN A 29 -3.52 9.62 -0.14
C ASN A 29 -3.56 9.59 1.40
N ALA A 30 -4.54 10.26 2.01
CA ALA A 30 -4.84 10.08 3.43
C ALA A 30 -5.15 8.61 3.70
N VAL A 31 -4.44 8.04 4.68
CA VAL A 31 -4.36 6.61 4.94
C VAL A 31 -5.56 6.17 5.79
N THR A 32 -6.47 5.41 5.19
CA THR A 32 -7.63 4.84 5.89
C THR A 32 -7.23 3.62 6.72
N HIS A 33 -8.02 3.28 7.75
CA HIS A 33 -7.80 2.07 8.54
C HIS A 33 -7.82 0.78 7.68
N ARG A 34 -8.61 0.78 6.60
CA ARG A 34 -8.66 -0.33 5.64
C ARG A 34 -7.33 -0.48 4.89
N MET A 35 -6.73 0.63 4.43
CA MET A 35 -5.41 0.62 3.78
C MET A 35 -4.33 0.10 4.75
N VAL A 36 -4.34 0.54 6.02
CA VAL A 36 -3.41 0.04 7.05
C VAL A 36 -3.52 -1.47 7.21
N LYS A 37 -4.73 -2.01 7.33
CA LYS A 37 -4.95 -3.46 7.45
C LYS A 37 -4.49 -4.24 6.21
N ALA A 38 -4.67 -3.68 5.02
CA ALA A 38 -4.21 -4.31 3.79
C ALA A 38 -2.68 -4.32 3.72
N LEU A 39 -2.03 -3.21 4.08
CA LEU A 39 -0.58 -3.11 4.12
C LEU A 39 0.05 -4.04 5.18
N ASP A 40 -0.52 -4.12 6.39
CA ASP A 40 -0.05 -5.05 7.43
C ASP A 40 -0.12 -6.51 6.96
N LYS A 41 -1.23 -6.92 6.33
CA LYS A 41 -1.37 -8.27 5.75
C LYS A 41 -0.31 -8.55 4.67
N ALA A 42 -0.09 -7.59 3.77
CA ALA A 42 0.91 -7.72 2.71
C ALA A 42 2.32 -7.87 3.28
N LEU A 43 2.71 -6.98 4.21
CA LEU A 43 4.03 -7.01 4.83
C LEU A 43 4.27 -8.29 5.63
N ARG A 44 3.28 -8.79 6.38
CA ARG A 44 3.38 -10.08 7.08
C ARG A 44 3.56 -11.27 6.15
N ALA A 45 2.89 -11.25 5.00
CA ALA A 45 3.04 -12.30 4.00
C ALA A 45 4.44 -12.28 3.36
N TRP A 46 4.98 -11.08 3.13
CA TRP A 46 6.27 -10.89 2.47
C TRP A 46 7.48 -11.02 3.39
N GLU A 47 7.33 -10.79 4.69
CA GLU A 47 8.39 -10.96 5.71
C GLU A 47 9.04 -12.35 5.65
N ARG A 48 8.28 -13.38 5.26
CA ARG A 48 8.73 -14.77 5.21
C ARG A 48 8.87 -15.32 3.79
N ASP A 49 8.78 -14.46 2.78
CA ASP A 49 8.85 -14.85 1.37
C ASP A 49 10.27 -14.66 0.85
N ASP A 50 11.02 -15.76 0.69
CA ASP A 50 12.37 -15.77 0.10
C ASP A 50 12.41 -15.25 -1.36
N GLY A 51 11.26 -14.95 -1.96
CA GLY A 51 11.10 -14.26 -3.24
C GLY A 51 10.94 -12.74 -3.12
N VAL A 52 11.14 -12.15 -1.93
CA VAL A 52 11.05 -10.71 -1.66
C VAL A 52 12.37 -10.18 -1.09
N ASP A 53 13.03 -9.30 -1.84
CA ASP A 53 14.22 -8.59 -1.36
C ASP A 53 13.88 -7.18 -0.85
N VAL A 54 12.87 -6.55 -1.44
CA VAL A 54 12.56 -5.14 -1.19
C VAL A 54 11.08 -4.85 -1.36
N VAL A 55 10.55 -3.98 -0.50
CA VAL A 55 9.22 -3.40 -0.63
C VAL A 55 9.38 -1.92 -0.96
N VAL A 56 8.82 -1.49 -2.08
CA VAL A 56 8.79 -0.07 -2.48
C VAL A 56 7.38 0.45 -2.27
N VAL A 57 7.25 1.52 -1.51
CA VAL A 57 5.99 2.25 -1.34
C VAL A 57 6.05 3.53 -2.17
N LYS A 58 5.07 3.70 -3.06
CA LYS A 58 4.87 4.90 -3.89
C LYS A 58 3.41 5.33 -3.81
N ALA A 59 3.09 6.47 -4.42
CA ALA A 59 1.74 7.02 -4.41
C ALA A 59 1.41 7.69 -5.74
N GLU A 60 0.12 7.69 -6.10
CA GLU A 60 -0.40 8.44 -7.23
C GLU A 60 -0.68 9.90 -6.84
N GLY A 61 -0.62 10.81 -7.82
CA GLY A 61 -0.96 12.22 -7.64
C GLY A 61 0.17 13.07 -7.04
N ARG A 62 -0.21 14.23 -6.48
CA ARG A 62 0.73 15.32 -6.15
C ARG A 62 1.41 15.19 -4.77
N ALA A 63 0.98 14.24 -3.94
CA ALA A 63 1.49 14.06 -2.59
C ALA A 63 1.64 12.58 -2.29
N PHE A 64 2.68 12.21 -1.54
CA PHE A 64 2.84 10.84 -1.08
C PHE A 64 1.67 10.43 -0.17
N SER A 65 1.48 11.15 0.93
CA SER A 65 0.34 11.00 1.84
C SER A 65 0.15 12.27 2.68
N ALA A 66 -1.10 12.61 2.99
CA ALA A 66 -1.47 13.64 3.96
C ALA A 66 -1.50 13.15 5.42
N GLY A 67 -1.14 11.89 5.69
CA GLY A 67 -1.20 11.27 7.02
C GLY A 67 -2.42 10.37 7.19
N GLY A 68 -2.81 10.10 8.44
CA GLY A 68 -3.98 9.28 8.74
C GLY A 68 -5.29 9.97 8.34
N ASP A 69 -6.23 9.21 7.77
CA ASP A 69 -7.59 9.67 7.58
C ASP A 69 -8.33 9.62 8.93
N ILE A 70 -8.64 10.80 9.47
CA ILE A 70 -9.31 10.96 10.77
C ILE A 70 -10.83 11.04 10.67
N LEU A 71 -11.36 11.12 9.44
CA LEU A 71 -12.80 11.18 9.18
C LEU A 71 -13.42 9.78 9.04
N HIS A 72 -12.58 8.74 9.10
CA HIS A 72 -12.94 7.35 8.81
C HIS A 72 -12.46 6.35 9.87
#